data_AF-A0A1F5I1G5-F1
#
_entry.id   AF-A0A1F5I1G5-F1
#
_cell.length_a   1.000
_cell.length_b   1.000
_cell.length_c   1.000
_cell.angle_alpha   90.00
_cell.angle_beta   90.00
_cell.angle_gamma   90.00
#
_symmetry.space_group_name_H-M   'P 1'
#
loop_
_entity.id
_entity.type
_entity.pdbx_description
1 polymer ?
#
loop_
_entity_poly.entity_id
_entity_poly.type
_entity_poly.pdbx_seq_one_letter_code
_entity_poly.pdbx_strand_id
1 'polypeptide(L)'
;MTERAAVTLNPSELLADQTHNLEKFFGQEALPEPPKKLLEFVERTSEKGFTFEPYLEPGRQFPQDAEYPGWRVKPQPWFYDQIRQDNISPDAAKLPLQWAAMETIVRPNYDGGMQLYQNDALAPILEDLRKRGRIAVPDWCKHVPSISRFGISPKEISAPVATRVADEIGKVDAQNVDATTYMAFNYLGNIAHSEFGEANTWEWFADKFGDDRRLIGGSSDGGGLARVDCYSSGVHRDNVGFRLRVVFPSNP
;
A
#
# COMPACT_ATOMS: atom_id res chain seq x y z
N MET A 1 6.19 9.24 -21.73
CA MET A 1 6.82 8.94 -20.43
C MET A 1 7.32 10.25 -19.88
N THR A 2 6.60 10.81 -18.92
CA THR A 2 7.07 11.98 -18.18
C THR A 2 8.09 11.44 -17.18
N GLU A 3 9.35 11.84 -17.30
CA GLU A 3 10.34 11.66 -16.23
C GLU A 3 9.73 12.24 -14.94
N ARG A 4 9.41 11.38 -13.97
CA ARG A 4 9.03 11.85 -12.64
C ARG A 4 10.30 12.36 -11.98
N ALA A 5 10.21 13.57 -11.39
CA ALA A 5 11.29 14.13 -10.60
C ALA A 5 11.66 13.14 -9.48
N ALA A 6 12.96 13.02 -9.19
CA ALA A 6 13.46 12.17 -8.12
C ALA A 6 12.76 12.53 -6.80
N VAL A 7 12.49 11.51 -5.98
CA VAL A 7 11.95 11.68 -4.63
C VAL A 7 12.86 12.62 -3.84
N THR A 8 12.30 13.73 -3.38
CA THR A 8 13.07 14.71 -2.61
C THR A 8 13.28 14.21 -1.19
N LEU A 9 14.55 14.02 -0.82
CA LEU A 9 14.96 13.62 0.54
C LEU A 9 15.32 14.82 1.44
N ASN A 10 15.24 16.04 0.93
CA ASN A 10 15.41 17.25 1.73
C ASN A 10 14.18 17.45 2.64
N PRO A 11 14.35 17.48 3.98
CA PRO A 11 13.23 17.59 4.92
C PRO A 11 12.31 18.79 4.65
N SER A 12 12.88 19.96 4.33
CA SER A 12 12.12 21.20 4.13
C SER A 12 11.31 21.17 2.83
N GLU A 13 11.88 20.59 1.78
CA GLU A 13 11.19 20.44 0.50
C GLU A 13 10.10 19.37 0.57
N LEU A 14 10.34 18.25 1.27
CA LEU A 14 9.31 17.26 1.56
C LEU A 14 8.17 17.86 2.38
N LEU A 15 8.48 18.66 3.40
CA LEU A 15 7.47 19.35 4.20
C LEU A 15 6.64 20.31 3.35
N ALA A 16 7.28 21.07 2.47
CA ALA A 16 6.60 22.00 1.56
C ALA A 16 5.68 21.27 0.57
N ASP A 17 6.14 20.17 -0.02
CA ASP A 17 5.34 19.33 -0.92
C ASP A 17 4.12 18.73 -0.20
N GLN A 18 4.33 18.14 0.99
CA GLN A 18 3.23 17.57 1.76
C GLN A 18 2.25 18.64 2.26
N THR A 19 2.74 19.84 2.60
CA THR A 19 1.89 20.99 2.95
C THR A 19 1.02 21.38 1.77
N HIS A 20 1.62 21.50 0.57
CA HIS A 20 0.87 21.81 -0.65
C HIS A 20 -0.20 20.75 -0.96
N ASN A 21 0.14 19.47 -0.82
CA ASN A 21 -0.79 18.37 -1.04
C ASN A 21 -1.97 18.40 -0.04
N LEU A 22 -1.70 18.67 1.24
CA LEU A 22 -2.73 18.77 2.27
C LEU A 22 -3.59 20.02 2.16
N GLU A 23 -3.01 21.17 1.80
CA GLU A 23 -3.77 22.39 1.49
C GLU A 23 -4.72 22.16 0.32
N LYS A 24 -4.22 21.54 -0.75
CA LYS A 24 -5.03 21.21 -1.93
C LYS A 24 -6.13 20.18 -1.62
N PHE A 25 -5.85 19.23 -0.73
CA PHE A 25 -6.80 18.17 -0.39
C PHE A 25 -7.83 18.61 0.66
N PHE A 26 -7.41 19.28 1.73
CA PHE A 26 -8.21 19.60 2.92
C PHE A 26 -8.45 21.10 3.17
N GLY A 27 -7.56 21.99 2.70
CA GLY A 27 -7.72 23.45 2.81
C GLY A 27 -6.88 24.19 3.86
N GLN A 28 -6.06 23.53 4.69
CA GLN A 28 -4.86 24.02 5.44
C GLN A 28 -4.59 23.18 6.70
N GLU A 29 -3.32 22.89 7.02
CA GLU A 29 -2.88 22.41 8.34
C GLU A 29 -1.36 22.52 8.57
N ALA A 30 -0.94 22.67 9.84
CA ALA A 30 0.47 22.65 10.24
C ALA A 30 0.99 21.21 10.34
N LEU A 31 2.13 20.92 9.74
CA LEU A 31 2.65 19.56 9.61
C LEU A 31 3.80 19.28 10.59
N PRO A 32 3.86 18.07 11.19
CA PRO A 32 5.06 17.65 11.92
C PRO A 32 6.23 17.46 10.95
N GLU A 33 7.44 17.75 11.40
CA GLU A 33 8.65 17.45 10.62
C GLU A 33 8.80 15.95 10.34
N PRO A 34 9.33 15.55 9.17
CA PRO A 34 9.60 14.16 8.86
C PRO A 34 10.68 13.60 9.80
N PRO A 35 10.47 12.43 10.44
CA PRO A 35 11.46 11.84 11.32
C PRO A 35 12.68 11.42 10.51
N LYS A 36 13.89 11.68 11.04
CA LYS A 36 15.15 11.30 10.39
C LYS A 36 15.19 9.83 9.94
N LYS A 37 14.62 8.92 10.74
CA LYS A 37 14.53 7.48 10.42
C LYS A 37 13.77 7.19 9.13
N LEU A 38 12.75 7.98 8.78
CA LEU A 38 12.02 7.85 7.51
C LEU A 38 12.94 8.20 6.33
N LEU A 39 13.63 9.33 6.40
CA LEU A 39 14.52 9.77 5.32
C LEU A 39 15.68 8.78 5.11
N GLU A 40 16.30 8.32 6.20
CA GLU A 40 17.33 7.27 6.17
C GLU A 40 16.79 5.92 5.65
N PHE A 41 15.49 5.65 5.80
CA PHE A 41 14.84 4.47 5.24
C PHE A 41 14.66 4.61 3.72
N VAL A 42 14.13 5.74 3.24
CA VAL A 42 13.91 5.95 1.81
C VAL A 42 15.23 5.92 1.05
N GLU A 43 16.28 6.57 1.57
CA GLU A 43 17.63 6.54 0.99
C GLU A 43 18.15 5.10 0.85
N ARG A 44 18.16 4.34 1.95
CA ARG A 44 18.67 2.96 1.98
C ARG A 44 17.86 2.00 1.11
N THR A 45 16.55 2.20 1.03
CA THR A 45 15.68 1.36 0.20
C THR A 45 15.83 1.69 -1.29
N SER A 46 16.04 2.96 -1.63
CA SER A 46 16.36 3.40 -3.00
C SER A 46 17.68 2.79 -3.48
N GLU A 47 18.72 2.73 -2.65
CA GLU A 47 19.99 2.05 -2.98
C GLU A 47 19.80 0.55 -3.28
N LYS A 48 18.78 -0.06 -2.68
CA LYS A 48 18.38 -1.47 -2.90
C LYS A 48 17.37 -1.64 -4.06
N GLY A 49 17.00 -0.56 -4.74
CA GLY A 49 16.09 -0.58 -5.89
C GLY A 49 14.60 -0.54 -5.55
N PHE A 50 14.21 -0.35 -4.29
CA PHE A 50 12.81 -0.13 -3.94
C PHE A 50 12.36 1.29 -4.34
N THR A 51 11.04 1.45 -4.50
CA THR A 51 10.39 2.69 -4.94
C THR A 51 9.51 3.29 -3.83
N PHE A 52 10.03 3.32 -2.60
CA PHE A 52 9.29 3.90 -1.48
C PHE A 52 9.27 5.43 -1.59
N GLU A 53 8.08 6.02 -1.52
CA GLU A 53 7.90 7.47 -1.41
C GLU A 53 7.41 7.83 -0.01
N PRO A 54 8.05 8.80 0.67
CA PRO A 54 7.61 9.29 1.97
C PRO A 54 6.36 10.16 1.82
N TYR A 55 5.41 10.02 2.75
CA TYR A 55 4.23 10.87 2.81
C TYR A 55 3.72 11.00 4.24
N LEU A 56 2.93 12.05 4.49
CA LEU A 56 2.25 12.25 5.76
C LEU A 56 0.82 11.73 5.69
N GLU A 57 0.46 10.88 6.65
CA GLU A 57 -0.93 10.58 6.93
C GLU A 57 -1.56 11.71 7.74
N PRO A 58 -2.71 12.26 7.32
CA PRO A 58 -3.19 13.56 7.78
C PRO A 58 -3.85 13.58 9.16
N GLY A 59 -3.99 12.47 9.87
CA GLY A 59 -4.74 12.46 11.14
C GLY A 59 -6.24 12.70 10.99
N ARG A 60 -6.82 12.33 9.85
CA ARG A 60 -8.22 12.63 9.51
C ARG A 60 -9.07 11.37 9.35
N GLN A 61 -10.34 11.51 9.71
CA GLN A 61 -11.40 10.59 9.31
C GLN A 61 -11.87 10.94 7.90
N PHE A 62 -12.21 9.93 7.11
CA PHE A 62 -12.71 10.04 5.76
C PHE A 62 -14.15 9.51 5.69
N PRO A 63 -15.14 10.23 6.25
CA PRO A 63 -16.53 9.79 6.25
C PRO A 63 -17.13 9.83 4.84
N GLN A 64 -18.21 9.08 4.63
CA GLN A 64 -18.86 8.93 3.32
C GLN A 64 -19.31 10.25 2.69
N ASP A 65 -19.74 11.19 3.52
CA ASP A 65 -20.29 12.49 3.17
C ASP A 65 -19.25 13.62 3.15
N ALA A 66 -17.97 13.35 3.46
CA ALA A 66 -16.95 14.39 3.43
C ALA A 66 -16.72 14.94 2.02
N GLU A 67 -16.61 16.25 1.91
CA GLU A 67 -16.43 17.00 0.65
C GLU A 67 -15.04 17.64 0.55
N TYR A 68 -13.99 16.81 0.72
CA TYR A 68 -12.62 17.28 0.55
C TYR A 68 -12.33 17.63 -0.91
N PRO A 69 -11.86 18.85 -1.24
CA PRO A 69 -11.63 19.28 -2.62
C PRO A 69 -10.73 18.35 -3.44
N GLY A 70 -9.72 17.75 -2.81
CA GLY A 70 -8.80 16.81 -3.47
C GLY A 70 -9.34 15.40 -3.66
N TRP A 71 -10.47 15.04 -3.04
CA TRP A 71 -10.96 13.65 -3.00
C TRP A 71 -11.88 13.31 -4.18
N ARG A 72 -11.28 13.28 -5.37
CA ARG A 72 -11.97 13.11 -6.65
C ARG A 72 -12.63 11.73 -6.81
N VAL A 73 -11.97 10.68 -6.33
CA VAL A 73 -12.43 9.29 -6.40
C VAL A 73 -12.60 8.75 -4.98
N LYS A 74 -13.84 8.81 -4.49
CA LYS A 74 -14.21 8.34 -3.15
C LYS A 74 -14.45 6.83 -3.12
N PRO A 75 -14.27 6.17 -1.96
CA PRO A 75 -14.75 4.82 -1.75
C PRO A 75 -16.24 4.68 -2.06
N GLN A 76 -16.62 3.52 -2.60
CA GLN A 76 -18.02 3.19 -2.86
C GLN A 76 -18.82 3.08 -1.55
N PRO A 77 -20.14 3.36 -1.55
CA PRO A 77 -21.00 3.26 -0.38
C PRO A 77 -20.89 1.93 0.38
N TRP A 78 -20.66 0.83 -0.34
CA TRP A 78 -20.46 -0.49 0.23
C TRP A 78 -19.39 -0.51 1.33
N PHE A 79 -18.25 0.18 1.14
CA PHE A 79 -17.18 0.24 2.15
C PHE A 79 -17.70 0.79 3.48
N TYR A 80 -18.49 1.86 3.43
CA TYR A 80 -19.09 2.49 4.60
C TYR A 80 -20.25 1.68 5.19
N ASP A 81 -21.03 0.99 4.35
CA ASP A 81 -22.04 0.04 4.82
C ASP A 81 -21.40 -1.08 5.65
N GLN A 82 -20.24 -1.58 5.23
CA GLN A 82 -19.52 -2.63 5.96
C GLN A 82 -18.90 -2.14 7.27
N ILE A 83 -18.49 -0.87 7.34
CA ILE A 83 -18.11 -0.23 8.61
C ILE A 83 -19.33 -0.14 9.54
N ARG A 84 -20.50 0.29 9.05
CA ARG A 84 -21.74 0.37 9.84
C ARG A 84 -22.23 -0.99 10.34
N GLN A 85 -21.86 -2.07 9.67
CA GLN A 85 -22.21 -3.44 10.01
C GLN A 85 -21.15 -4.13 10.89
N ASP A 86 -20.15 -3.39 11.37
CA ASP A 86 -19.00 -3.91 12.15
C ASP A 86 -18.19 -5.00 11.44
N ASN A 87 -18.33 -5.13 10.11
CA ASN A 87 -17.52 -6.03 9.31
C ASN A 87 -16.14 -5.43 9.00
N ILE A 88 -16.01 -4.11 9.01
CA ILE A 88 -14.74 -3.38 8.82
C ILE A 88 -14.59 -2.42 10.00
N SER A 89 -13.39 -2.32 10.57
CA SER A 89 -13.13 -1.34 11.63
C SER A 89 -13.38 0.10 11.11
N PRO A 90 -14.00 0.99 11.91
CA PRO A 90 -14.08 2.41 11.59
C PRO A 90 -12.72 3.07 11.31
N ASP A 91 -11.64 2.53 11.89
CA ASP A 91 -10.27 2.98 11.65
C ASP A 91 -9.80 2.73 10.20
N ALA A 92 -10.43 1.80 9.46
CA ALA A 92 -10.12 1.60 8.03
C ALA A 92 -10.47 2.84 7.19
N ALA A 93 -11.38 3.69 7.68
CA ALA A 93 -11.73 4.97 7.05
C ALA A 93 -10.98 6.16 7.69
N LYS A 94 -9.88 5.89 8.39
CA LYS A 94 -9.06 6.91 9.05
C LYS A 94 -7.61 6.79 8.61
N LEU A 95 -6.97 7.94 8.43
CA LEU A 95 -5.52 8.00 8.39
C LEU A 95 -5.03 8.64 9.70
N PRO A 96 -4.19 7.95 10.49
CA PRO A 96 -3.62 8.54 11.71
C PRO A 96 -2.66 9.69 11.37
N LEU A 97 -2.29 10.52 12.35
CA LEU A 97 -1.30 11.58 12.12
C LEU A 97 0.10 11.00 12.28
N GLN A 98 0.68 10.49 11.19
CA GLN A 98 2.01 9.88 11.23
C GLN A 98 2.70 9.92 9.88
N TRP A 99 4.02 9.83 9.91
CA TRP A 99 4.83 9.67 8.70
C TRP A 99 4.84 8.20 8.26
N ALA A 100 4.77 7.99 6.95
CA ALA A 100 4.84 6.67 6.34
C ALA A 100 5.64 6.72 5.03
N ALA A 101 6.01 5.56 4.53
CA ALA A 101 6.53 5.38 3.17
C ALA A 101 5.71 4.30 2.47
N MET A 102 5.36 4.50 1.20
CA MET A 102 4.63 3.50 0.39
C MET A 102 5.36 3.22 -0.90
N GLU A 103 5.39 1.96 -1.34
CA GLU A 103 5.89 1.64 -2.67
C GLU A 103 4.99 2.23 -3.76
N THR A 104 5.63 2.88 -4.73
CA THR A 104 4.96 3.50 -5.89
C THR A 104 5.18 2.73 -7.18
N ILE A 105 5.71 1.50 -7.08
CA ILE A 105 5.90 0.59 -8.21
C ILE A 105 4.60 0.40 -9.01
N VAL A 106 4.70 0.50 -10.33
CA VAL A 106 3.55 0.41 -11.24
C VAL A 106 3.04 -1.03 -11.27
N ARG A 107 1.74 -1.18 -10.99
CA ARG A 107 1.08 -2.49 -10.98
C ARG A 107 0.85 -2.99 -12.42
N PRO A 108 1.20 -4.25 -12.74
CA PRO A 108 0.97 -4.78 -14.09
C PRO A 108 -0.50 -5.19 -14.29
N ASN A 109 -0.93 -5.20 -15.56
CA ASN A 109 -2.20 -5.83 -15.95
C ASN A 109 -2.12 -7.36 -15.82
N TYR A 110 -3.28 -7.99 -15.72
CA TYR A 110 -3.42 -9.43 -15.60
C TYR A 110 -2.99 -10.11 -16.89
N ASP A 111 -2.12 -11.12 -16.74
CA ASP A 111 -1.59 -11.93 -17.83
C ASP A 111 -1.66 -13.42 -17.44
N GLY A 112 -2.85 -13.88 -17.10
CA GLY A 112 -3.08 -15.29 -16.75
C GLY A 112 -2.26 -15.78 -15.54
N GLY A 113 -1.88 -14.88 -14.63
CA GLY A 113 -1.00 -15.20 -13.50
C GLY A 113 0.49 -15.06 -13.77
N MET A 114 0.90 -14.76 -15.00
CA MET A 114 2.31 -14.60 -15.41
C MET A 114 2.82 -13.16 -15.25
N GLN A 115 1.95 -12.21 -14.91
CA GLN A 115 2.31 -10.81 -14.80
C GLN A 115 3.36 -10.54 -13.70
N LEU A 116 4.26 -9.60 -14.00
CA LEU A 116 5.38 -9.21 -13.14
C LEU A 116 5.44 -7.69 -13.01
N TYR A 117 5.79 -7.23 -11.81
CA TYR A 117 6.16 -5.84 -11.59
C TYR A 117 7.54 -5.61 -12.23
N GLN A 118 7.70 -4.50 -12.95
CA GLN A 118 8.96 -4.20 -13.62
C GLN A 118 10.01 -3.73 -12.60
N ASN A 119 11.23 -4.25 -12.68
CA ASN A 119 12.36 -3.91 -11.80
C ASN A 119 12.04 -4.07 -10.30
N ASP A 120 11.29 -5.12 -9.95
CA ASP A 120 10.82 -5.34 -8.59
C ASP A 120 11.95 -5.78 -7.63
N ALA A 121 12.36 -4.90 -6.71
CA ALA A 121 13.35 -5.21 -5.68
C ALA A 121 12.88 -6.31 -4.69
N LEU A 122 11.58 -6.58 -4.60
CA LEU A 122 11.02 -7.62 -3.76
C LEU A 122 11.12 -9.01 -4.41
N ALA A 123 11.25 -9.10 -5.74
CA ALA A 123 11.34 -10.35 -6.50
C ALA A 123 12.29 -11.41 -5.90
N PRO A 124 13.57 -11.12 -5.61
CA PRO A 124 14.49 -12.12 -5.05
C PRO A 124 14.09 -12.57 -3.62
N ILE A 125 13.46 -11.68 -2.84
CA ILE A 125 12.93 -12.03 -1.51
C ILE A 125 11.79 -13.03 -1.63
N LEU A 126 10.84 -12.78 -2.55
CA LEU A 126 9.69 -13.68 -2.75
C LEU A 126 10.14 -15.05 -3.27
N GLU A 127 11.13 -15.07 -4.15
CA GLU A 127 11.68 -16.33 -4.66
C GLU A 127 12.32 -17.17 -3.54
N ASP A 128 13.17 -16.55 -2.70
CA ASP A 128 13.78 -17.24 -1.56
C ASP A 128 12.74 -17.75 -0.56
N LEU A 129 11.72 -16.94 -0.25
CA LEU A 129 10.64 -17.34 0.66
C LEU A 129 9.83 -18.52 0.12
N ARG A 130 9.53 -18.55 -1.18
CA ARG A 130 8.88 -19.70 -1.83
C ARG A 130 9.79 -20.94 -1.82
N LYS A 131 11.08 -20.80 -2.17
CA LYS A 131 12.07 -21.90 -2.12
C LYS A 131 12.18 -22.52 -0.73
N ARG A 132 12.04 -21.72 0.33
CA ARG A 132 12.06 -22.17 1.73
C ARG A 132 10.71 -22.65 2.26
N GLY A 133 9.66 -22.67 1.44
CA GLY A 133 8.31 -23.05 1.85
C GLY A 133 7.66 -22.09 2.86
N ARG A 134 8.16 -20.84 2.94
CA ARG A 134 7.58 -19.78 3.79
C ARG A 134 6.42 -19.05 3.11
N ILE A 135 6.35 -19.14 1.79
CA ILE A 135 5.17 -18.80 0.98
C ILE A 135 4.73 -20.09 0.30
N ALA A 136 3.48 -20.47 0.51
CA ALA A 136 2.88 -21.64 -0.11
C ALA A 136 2.64 -21.40 -1.60
N VAL A 137 2.79 -22.46 -2.40
CA VAL A 137 2.49 -22.45 -3.84
C VAL A 137 1.45 -23.55 -4.09
N PRO A 138 0.15 -23.25 -3.90
CA PRO A 138 -0.90 -24.22 -4.17
C PRO A 138 -0.95 -24.58 -5.66
N ASP A 139 -1.57 -25.73 -5.98
CA ASP A 139 -1.59 -26.28 -7.34
C ASP A 139 -2.09 -25.30 -8.40
N TRP A 140 -3.12 -24.51 -8.08
CA TRP A 140 -3.71 -23.50 -8.97
C TRP A 140 -2.89 -22.21 -9.09
N CYS A 141 -1.78 -22.08 -8.36
CA CYS A 141 -0.82 -20.98 -8.50
C CYS A 141 0.58 -21.46 -8.92
N LYS A 142 0.75 -22.74 -9.29
CA LYS A 142 2.06 -23.28 -9.73
C LYS A 142 2.61 -22.61 -10.99
N HIS A 143 1.73 -22.07 -11.82
CA HIS A 143 2.13 -21.32 -13.02
C HIS A 143 2.64 -19.93 -12.70
N VAL A 144 2.26 -19.35 -11.56
CA VAL A 144 2.68 -18.01 -11.15
C VAL A 144 4.21 -18.01 -10.95
N PRO A 145 4.95 -17.09 -11.60
CA PRO A 145 6.40 -17.03 -11.46
C PRO A 145 6.84 -16.88 -9.99
N SER A 146 7.92 -17.56 -9.61
CA SER A 146 8.45 -17.56 -8.24
C SER A 146 8.90 -16.19 -7.73
N ILE A 147 9.09 -15.23 -8.61
CA ILE A 147 9.44 -13.83 -8.32
C ILE A 147 8.23 -12.90 -8.27
N SER A 148 7.04 -13.39 -8.63
CA SER A 148 5.84 -12.55 -8.75
C SER A 148 5.26 -12.19 -7.38
N ARG A 149 4.69 -10.99 -7.26
CA ARG A 149 3.92 -10.56 -6.08
C ARG A 149 2.51 -11.18 -6.01
N PHE A 150 2.08 -11.85 -7.07
CA PHE A 150 0.79 -12.53 -7.17
C PHE A 150 0.85 -13.94 -6.59
N GLY A 151 -0.31 -14.52 -6.27
CA GLY A 151 -0.38 -15.85 -5.68
C GLY A 151 0.25 -15.91 -4.29
N ILE A 152 0.08 -14.85 -3.50
CA ILE A 152 0.54 -14.73 -2.11
C ILE A 152 -0.67 -14.36 -1.25
N SER A 153 -0.81 -15.00 -0.09
CA SER A 153 -1.89 -14.71 0.84
C SER A 153 -1.55 -13.52 1.76
N PRO A 154 -2.54 -12.79 2.30
CA PRO A 154 -2.29 -11.72 3.25
C PRO A 154 -1.50 -12.15 4.49
N LYS A 155 -1.72 -13.36 4.99
CA LYS A 155 -0.96 -13.89 6.14
C LYS A 155 0.53 -14.01 5.84
N GLU A 156 0.89 -14.33 4.60
CA GLU A 156 2.28 -14.41 4.17
C GLU A 156 2.89 -13.03 3.94
N ILE A 157 2.09 -12.06 3.47
CA ILE A 157 2.51 -10.67 3.35
C ILE A 157 2.87 -10.10 4.72
N SER A 158 1.95 -10.15 5.68
CA SER A 158 2.10 -9.51 7.00
C SER A 158 3.10 -10.20 7.94
N ALA A 159 3.62 -11.38 7.60
CA ALA A 159 4.57 -12.10 8.47
C ALA A 159 5.88 -12.47 7.76
N PRO A 160 5.97 -13.55 6.95
CA PRO A 160 7.25 -13.94 6.35
C PRO A 160 7.80 -12.89 5.37
N VAL A 161 6.97 -12.22 4.58
CA VAL A 161 7.43 -11.13 3.68
C VAL A 161 7.85 -9.90 4.49
N ALA A 162 6.97 -9.38 5.34
CA ALA A 162 7.26 -8.22 6.19
C ALA A 162 8.54 -8.38 7.02
N THR A 163 8.73 -9.56 7.64
CA THR A 163 9.92 -9.88 8.43
C THR A 163 11.17 -9.89 7.56
N ARG A 164 11.12 -10.56 6.40
CA ARG A 164 12.28 -10.65 5.51
C ARG A 164 12.67 -9.30 4.92
N VAL A 165 11.69 -8.46 4.61
CA VAL A 165 11.90 -7.08 4.14
C VAL A 165 12.53 -6.22 5.25
N ALA A 166 12.02 -6.31 6.48
CA ALA A 166 12.57 -5.58 7.61
C ALA A 166 14.01 -5.98 7.91
N ASP A 167 14.34 -7.27 7.84
CA ASP A 167 15.71 -7.78 8.00
C ASP A 167 16.64 -7.27 6.88
N GLU A 168 16.17 -7.31 5.63
CA GLU A 168 16.97 -6.92 4.46
C GLU A 168 17.23 -5.41 4.41
N ILE A 169 16.26 -4.59 4.79
CA ILE A 169 16.39 -3.13 4.84
C ILE A 169 17.16 -2.71 6.09
N GLY A 170 16.91 -3.35 7.23
CA GLY A 170 17.47 -3.01 8.53
C GLY A 170 16.94 -1.70 9.11
N LYS A 171 17.00 -1.59 10.46
CA LYS A 171 16.56 -0.41 11.24
C LYS A 171 15.07 -0.08 11.10
N VAL A 172 14.24 -1.05 10.72
CA VAL A 172 12.78 -0.98 10.74
C VAL A 172 12.23 -2.23 11.42
N ASP A 173 11.21 -2.08 12.26
CA ASP A 173 10.57 -3.22 12.90
C ASP A 173 9.60 -3.87 11.91
N ALA A 174 9.59 -5.21 11.86
CA ALA A 174 8.71 -5.96 10.96
C ALA A 174 7.23 -5.64 11.16
N GLN A 175 6.80 -5.31 12.39
CA GLN A 175 5.42 -4.90 12.69
C GLN A 175 5.00 -3.59 12.02
N ASN A 176 5.97 -2.79 11.59
CA ASN A 176 5.72 -1.52 10.89
C ASN A 176 5.67 -1.71 9.37
N VAL A 177 5.93 -2.92 8.85
CA VAL A 177 5.95 -3.26 7.43
C VAL A 177 4.75 -4.16 7.13
N ASP A 178 3.86 -3.73 6.25
CA ASP A 178 2.72 -4.56 5.81
C ASP A 178 2.26 -4.14 4.41
N ALA A 179 1.23 -4.81 3.90
CA ALA A 179 0.43 -4.28 2.80
C ALA A 179 -0.10 -2.87 3.15
N THR A 180 -0.34 -2.05 2.15
CA THR A 180 -0.99 -0.75 2.36
C THR A 180 -2.40 -0.90 2.94
N THR A 181 -2.89 0.13 3.65
CA THR A 181 -4.31 0.23 3.97
C THR A 181 -5.08 0.80 2.78
N TYR A 182 -6.36 0.47 2.67
CA TYR A 182 -7.20 0.95 1.59
C TYR A 182 -7.32 2.47 1.59
N MET A 183 -7.49 3.10 2.75
CA MET A 183 -7.60 4.56 2.79
C MET A 183 -6.28 5.25 2.43
N ALA A 184 -5.12 4.69 2.80
CA ALA A 184 -3.84 5.26 2.39
C ALA A 184 -3.64 5.13 0.87
N PHE A 185 -4.00 3.98 0.31
CA PHE A 185 -4.03 3.74 -1.13
C PHE A 185 -4.94 4.73 -1.87
N ASN A 186 -6.17 4.93 -1.38
CA ASN A 186 -7.13 5.82 -2.00
C ASN A 186 -6.70 7.30 -1.88
N TYR A 187 -6.20 7.72 -0.72
CA TYR A 187 -5.69 9.06 -0.48
C TYR A 187 -4.52 9.39 -1.43
N LEU A 188 -3.49 8.54 -1.45
CA LEU A 188 -2.33 8.73 -2.35
C LEU A 188 -2.72 8.69 -3.82
N GLY A 189 -3.67 7.82 -4.19
CA GLY A 189 -4.19 7.75 -5.55
C GLY A 189 -4.88 9.03 -6.02
N ASN A 190 -5.47 9.80 -5.10
CA ASN A 190 -6.13 11.06 -5.42
C ASN A 190 -5.15 12.25 -5.50
N ILE A 191 -4.05 12.23 -4.75
CA ILE A 191 -3.11 13.36 -4.71
C ILE A 191 -1.96 13.26 -5.73
N ALA A 192 -1.43 12.05 -5.96
CA ALA A 192 -0.18 11.87 -6.72
C ALA A 192 -0.16 10.63 -7.62
N HIS A 193 -0.92 9.59 -7.29
CA HIS A 193 -0.78 8.27 -7.92
C HIS A 193 -2.07 7.73 -8.54
N SER A 194 -2.68 8.47 -9.47
CA SER A 194 -3.92 8.02 -10.12
C SER A 194 -3.77 6.65 -10.81
N GLU A 195 -2.55 6.31 -11.23
CA GLU A 195 -2.20 5.02 -11.83
C GLU A 195 -2.48 3.81 -10.92
N PHE A 196 -2.60 4.02 -9.60
CA PHE A 196 -2.93 2.95 -8.66
C PHE A 196 -4.28 2.28 -8.98
N GLY A 197 -5.20 3.00 -9.63
CA GLY A 197 -6.51 2.49 -10.05
C GLY A 197 -6.60 2.01 -11.51
N GLU A 198 -5.51 2.02 -12.28
CA GLU A 198 -5.55 1.83 -13.74
C GLU A 198 -5.33 0.38 -14.18
N ALA A 199 -4.55 -0.40 -13.43
CA ALA A 199 -4.31 -1.81 -13.75
C ALA A 199 -5.52 -2.67 -13.41
N ASN A 200 -5.84 -3.68 -14.25
CA ASN A 200 -6.99 -4.56 -14.06
C ASN A 200 -6.77 -5.69 -13.02
N THR A 201 -5.58 -5.77 -12.42
CA THR A 201 -5.30 -6.61 -11.25
C THR A 201 -5.73 -5.95 -9.96
N TRP A 202 -5.95 -6.76 -8.93
CA TRP A 202 -6.30 -6.32 -7.57
C TRP A 202 -5.06 -6.24 -6.68
N GLU A 203 -5.16 -5.55 -5.56
CA GLU A 203 -4.17 -5.60 -4.47
C GLU A 203 -4.81 -5.97 -3.13
N TRP A 204 -4.09 -6.74 -2.33
CA TRP A 204 -4.39 -6.94 -0.93
C TRP A 204 -4.14 -5.68 -0.12
N PHE A 205 -5.04 -5.40 0.82
CA PHE A 205 -4.87 -4.38 1.84
C PHE A 205 -4.74 -5.01 3.23
N ALA A 206 -4.06 -4.29 4.13
CA ALA A 206 -3.90 -4.71 5.52
C ALA A 206 -5.23 -4.70 6.31
N ASP A 207 -6.24 -3.97 5.82
CA ASP A 207 -7.56 -3.86 6.44
C ASP A 207 -8.26 -5.21 6.58
N LYS A 208 -8.70 -5.50 7.81
CA LYS A 208 -9.48 -6.70 8.12
C LYS A 208 -10.93 -6.55 7.69
N PHE A 209 -11.50 -7.66 7.25
CA PHE A 209 -12.94 -7.83 7.10
C PHE A 209 -13.37 -9.00 8.00
N GLY A 210 -14.13 -8.72 9.06
CA GLY A 210 -14.40 -9.67 10.13
C GLY A 210 -13.10 -10.28 10.68
N ASP A 211 -13.14 -11.57 11.02
CA ASP A 211 -12.01 -12.23 11.68
C ASP A 211 -10.99 -12.82 10.70
N ASP A 212 -11.43 -13.31 9.53
CA ASP A 212 -10.64 -14.19 8.67
C ASP A 212 -10.41 -13.66 7.26
N ARG A 213 -10.97 -12.50 6.89
CA ARG A 213 -10.83 -11.90 5.56
C ARG A 213 -9.97 -10.62 5.57
N ARG A 214 -9.55 -10.22 4.38
CA ARG A 214 -8.87 -8.95 4.10
C ARG A 214 -9.52 -8.24 2.94
N LEU A 215 -9.43 -6.92 2.95
CA LEU A 215 -9.89 -6.12 1.82
C LEU A 215 -8.96 -6.30 0.62
N ILE A 216 -9.55 -6.21 -0.57
CA ILE A 216 -8.84 -6.05 -1.83
C ILE A 216 -9.42 -4.86 -2.60
N GLY A 217 -8.63 -4.24 -3.47
CA GLY A 217 -9.11 -3.16 -4.34
C GLY A 217 -8.17 -2.84 -5.49
N GLY A 218 -8.42 -1.70 -6.14
CA GLY A 218 -7.50 -1.12 -7.12
C GLY A 218 -7.73 -1.55 -8.57
N SER A 219 -8.42 -2.66 -8.84
CA SER A 219 -8.67 -3.13 -10.22
C SER A 219 -9.52 -2.13 -11.01
N SER A 220 -9.04 -1.72 -12.19
CA SER A 220 -9.79 -0.85 -13.10
C SER A 220 -11.12 -1.46 -13.56
N ASP A 221 -11.17 -2.78 -13.79
CA ASP A 221 -12.41 -3.53 -14.07
C ASP A 221 -13.40 -3.48 -12.89
N GLY A 222 -12.91 -3.22 -11.69
CA GLY A 222 -13.69 -3.06 -10.46
C GLY A 222 -14.09 -1.62 -10.14
N GLY A 223 -13.55 -0.59 -10.81
CA GLY A 223 -13.75 0.81 -10.41
C GLY A 223 -12.52 1.46 -9.77
N GLY A 224 -11.34 0.86 -9.95
CA GLY A 224 -10.04 1.45 -9.65
C GLY A 224 -9.88 1.81 -8.18
N LEU A 225 -9.68 3.10 -7.90
CA LEU A 225 -9.47 3.61 -6.54
C LEU A 225 -10.72 3.50 -5.64
N ALA A 226 -11.92 3.40 -6.22
CA ALA A 226 -13.19 3.53 -5.49
C ALA A 226 -13.71 2.21 -4.90
N ARG A 227 -13.49 1.09 -5.58
CA ARG A 227 -14.07 -0.20 -5.17
C ARG A 227 -13.11 -0.98 -4.30
N VAL A 228 -13.68 -1.54 -3.24
CA VAL A 228 -13.10 -2.62 -2.46
C VAL A 228 -14.03 -3.83 -2.44
N ASP A 229 -13.42 -4.98 -2.25
CA ASP A 229 -14.09 -6.26 -1.97
C ASP A 229 -13.33 -6.95 -0.84
N CYS A 230 -13.68 -8.19 -0.49
CA CYS A 230 -12.97 -8.96 0.52
C CYS A 230 -12.80 -10.43 0.14
N TYR A 231 -11.70 -11.02 0.59
CA TYR A 231 -11.43 -12.45 0.42
C TYR A 231 -10.76 -13.04 1.66
N SER A 232 -10.82 -14.38 1.79
CA SER A 232 -10.18 -15.08 2.89
C SER A 232 -8.69 -14.79 2.94
N SER A 233 -8.18 -14.47 4.13
CA SER A 233 -6.77 -14.12 4.39
C SER A 233 -5.79 -15.27 4.17
N GLY A 234 -6.28 -16.50 3.96
CA GLY A 234 -5.47 -17.67 3.61
C GLY A 234 -5.48 -18.04 2.13
N VAL A 235 -6.19 -17.29 1.27
CA VAL A 235 -6.30 -17.64 -0.15
C VAL A 235 -5.15 -17.04 -0.96
N HIS A 236 -4.69 -17.81 -1.95
CA HIS A 236 -3.72 -17.37 -2.96
C HIS A 236 -4.46 -17.11 -4.27
N ARG A 237 -4.29 -15.92 -4.83
CA ARG A 237 -4.92 -15.48 -6.08
C ARG A 237 -3.86 -15.00 -7.05
N ASP A 238 -3.88 -15.52 -8.26
CA ASP A 238 -2.96 -15.14 -9.33
C ASP A 238 -3.26 -13.77 -9.94
N ASN A 239 -4.38 -13.13 -9.57
CA ASN A 239 -4.77 -11.78 -10.00
C ASN A 239 -4.80 -10.73 -8.87
N VAL A 240 -4.39 -11.10 -7.65
CA VAL A 240 -4.26 -10.18 -6.51
C VAL A 240 -2.79 -10.08 -6.09
N GLY A 241 -2.20 -8.90 -6.25
CA GLY A 241 -0.84 -8.56 -5.83
C GLY A 241 -0.84 -7.76 -4.53
N PHE A 242 0.25 -7.05 -4.25
CA PHE A 242 0.33 -6.11 -3.13
C PHE A 242 1.48 -5.12 -3.31
N ARG A 243 1.38 -4.03 -2.55
CA ARG A 243 2.45 -3.05 -2.34
C ARG A 243 2.67 -2.90 -0.84
N LEU A 244 3.92 -2.63 -0.47
CA LEU A 244 4.31 -2.44 0.91
C LEU A 244 4.10 -0.98 1.35
N ARG A 245 3.74 -0.84 2.62
CA ARG A 245 3.71 0.43 3.36
C ARG A 245 4.50 0.23 4.64
N VAL A 246 5.30 1.23 5.00
CA VAL A 246 6.09 1.27 6.22
C VAL A 246 5.71 2.48 7.04
N VAL A 247 5.40 2.29 8.33
CA VAL A 247 5.04 3.39 9.24
C VAL A 247 6.19 3.84 10.13
N PHE A 248 6.26 5.13 10.35
CA PHE A 248 7.19 5.80 11.26
C PHE A 248 6.36 6.58 12.28
N PRO A 249 5.76 5.89 13.27
CA PRO A 249 4.96 6.54 14.29
C PRO A 249 5.81 7.59 15.02
N SER A 250 5.20 8.73 15.34
CA SER A 250 5.86 9.88 15.98
C SER A 250 6.22 9.64 17.47
N ASN A 251 6.45 8.38 17.86
CA ASN A 251 6.42 7.76 19.20
C ASN A 251 5.01 7.65 19.84
N PRO A 252 4.78 6.60 20.64
CA PRO A 252 3.48 6.28 21.29
C PRO A 252 3.06 7.29 22.37
#